data_AF-A0A535IH39-F1
#
_entry.id   AF-A0A535IH39-F1
#
_cell.length_a   1.000
_cell.length_b   1.000
_cell.length_c   1.000
_cell.angle_alpha   90.00
_cell.angle_beta   90.00
_cell.angle_gamma   90.00
#
_symmetry.space_group_name_H-M   'P 1'
#
loop_
_entity.id
_entity.type
_entity.pdbx_description
1 polymer ?
#
loop_
_entity_poly.entity_id
_entity_poly.type
_entity_poly.pdbx_seq_one_letter_code
_entity_poly.pdbx_strand_id
1 'polypeptide(L)' 'ATGALVGRNIVIIDDVATTGATLEACAAPLFAAGAKEVRGLVLARPR' A
#
# COMPACT_ATOMS: atom_id res chain seq x y z
N ALA A 1 -20.32 4.96 0.73
CA ALA A 1 -19.94 3.76 1.51
C ALA A 1 -18.53 3.98 2.07
N THR A 2 -18.42 4.62 3.25
CA THR A 2 -17.14 5.10 3.83
C THR A 2 -16.51 4.11 4.82
N GLY A 3 -16.70 2.80 4.61
CA GLY A 3 -16.19 1.76 5.51
C GLY A 3 -15.63 0.50 4.84
N ALA A 4 -15.48 0.49 3.51
CA ALA A 4 -15.15 -0.73 2.76
C ALA A 4 -13.80 -1.35 3.18
N LEU A 5 -12.85 -0.52 3.62
CA LEU A 5 -11.50 -0.94 3.98
C LEU A 5 -11.27 -1.02 5.49
N VAL A 6 -12.28 -0.71 6.31
CA VAL A 6 -12.16 -0.69 7.78
C VAL A 6 -11.74 -2.07 8.29
N GLY A 7 -10.63 -2.11 9.01
CA GLY A 7 -10.11 -3.34 9.61
C GLY A 7 -9.45 -4.32 8.63
N ARG A 8 -9.31 -3.96 7.34
CA ARG A 8 -8.72 -4.82 6.31
C ARG A 8 -7.20 -4.72 6.30
N ASN A 9 -6.55 -5.84 6.03
CA ASN A 9 -5.13 -5.90 5.68
C ASN A 9 -5.01 -5.89 4.16
N ILE A 10 -4.20 -4.99 3.61
CA ILE A 10 -4.07 -4.77 2.17
C ILE A 10 -2.62 -4.98 1.75
N VAL A 11 -2.41 -5.65 0.62
CA VAL A 11 -1.10 -5.77 -0.03
C VAL A 11 -1.16 -5.01 -1.35
N ILE A 12 -0.29 -4.02 -1.50
CA ILE A 12 -0.03 -3.35 -2.78
C ILE A 12 1.02 -4.17 -3.50
N ILE A 13 0.74 -4.59 -4.73
CA ILE A 13 1.67 -5.31 -5.58
C ILE A 13 2.16 -4.38 -6.66
N ASP A 14 3.47 -4.31 -6.82
CA ASP A 14 4.14 -3.58 -7.90
C ASP A 14 5.31 -4.42 -8.44
N ASP A 15 5.85 -4.08 -9.59
CA ASP A 15 7.00 -4.81 -10.15
C ASP A 15 8.31 -4.39 -9.48
N VAL A 16 8.60 -3.09 -9.41
CA VAL A 16 9.88 -2.54 -8.93
C VAL A 16 9.63 -1.33 -8.04
N ALA A 17 10.23 -1.30 -6.85
CA ALA A 17 10.31 -0.09 -6.04
C ALA A 17 11.72 0.46 -5.98
N THR A 18 11.86 1.77 -6.21
CA THR A 18 13.12 2.50 -5.99
C THR A 18 13.20 3.01 -4.56
N THR A 19 12.75 4.24 -4.29
CA THR A 19 12.71 4.84 -2.95
C THR A 19 11.49 4.40 -2.12
N GLY A 20 10.49 3.80 -2.76
CA GLY A 20 9.22 3.44 -2.13
C GLY A 20 8.17 4.57 -2.14
N ALA A 21 8.50 5.76 -2.64
CA ALA A 21 7.59 6.91 -2.63
C ALA A 21 6.22 6.64 -3.29
N THR A 22 6.20 5.87 -4.39
CA THR A 22 4.95 5.46 -5.05
C THR A 22 4.10 4.58 -4.14
N LEU A 23 4.70 3.57 -3.50
CA LEU A 23 4.01 2.68 -2.56
C LEU A 23 3.45 3.44 -1.35
N GLU A 24 4.20 4.40 -0.82
CA GLU A 24 3.77 5.26 0.29
C GLU A 24 2.59 6.15 -0.10
N ALA A 25 2.65 6.80 -1.28
CA ALA A 25 1.57 7.62 -1.80
C ALA A 25 0.29 6.81 -2.05
N CYS A 26 0.42 5.55 -2.49
CA CYS A 26 -0.71 4.63 -2.64
C CYS A 26 -1.24 4.11 -1.29
N ALA A 27 -0.39 3.97 -0.27
CA ALA A 27 -0.79 3.49 1.06
C ALA A 27 -1.59 4.53 1.86
N ALA A 28 -1.23 5.81 1.76
CA ALA A 28 -1.90 6.89 2.50
C ALA A 28 -3.44 6.92 2.37
N PRO A 29 -4.04 6.88 1.17
CA PRO A 29 -5.50 6.87 1.03
C PRO A 29 -6.14 5.58 1.54
N LEU A 30 -5.44 4.44 1.52
CA LEU A 30 -5.95 3.18 2.07
C LEU A 30 -6.07 3.24 3.59
N PHE A 31 -5.07 3.83 4.27
CA PHE A 31 -5.15 4.11 5.69
C PHE A 31 -6.23 5.15 6.01
N ALA A 32 -6.34 6.23 5.23
CA ALA A 32 -7.41 7.21 5.39
C ALA A 32 -8.82 6.59 5.24
N ALA A 33 -8.94 5.50 4.46
CA ALA A 33 -10.15 4.71 4.30
C ALA A 33 -10.36 3.62 5.38
N GLY A 34 -9.49 3.54 6.39
CA GLY A 34 -9.64 2.67 7.56
C GLY A 34 -8.90 1.33 7.50
N ALA A 35 -8.01 1.12 6.53
CA ALA A 35 -7.19 -0.09 6.49
C ALA A 35 -6.43 -0.29 7.81
N LYS A 36 -6.42 -1.53 8.32
CA LYS A 36 -5.68 -1.90 9.53
C LYS A 36 -4.18 -1.98 9.26
N GLU A 37 -3.82 -2.46 8.07
CA GLU A 37 -2.44 -2.69 7.67
C GLU A 37 -2.32 -2.57 6.16
N VAL A 38 -1.25 -1.95 5.68
CA VAL A 38 -0.89 -1.89 4.26
C VAL A 38 0.56 -2.34 4.12
N ARG A 39 0.80 -3.34 3.27
CA ARG A 39 2.15 -3.84 2.94
C ARG A 39 2.43 -3.62 1.46
N GLY A 40 3.65 -3.21 1.12
CA GLY A 40 4.14 -3.21 -0.26
C GLY A 40 4.87 -4.51 -0.57
N LEU A 41 4.51 -5.18 -1.67
CA LEU A 41 5.22 -6.34 -2.21
C LEU A 41 5.70 -6.00 -3.61
N VAL A 42 7.02 -6.03 -3.81
CA VAL A 42 7.64 -5.79 -5.11
C VAL A 42 8.53 -6.94 -5.51
N LEU A 43 8.66 -7.17 -6.81
CA LEU A 43 9.53 -8.20 -7.36
C LEU A 43 11.01 -7.76 -7.29
N ALA A 44 11.31 -6.49 -7.50
CA ALA A 44 12.68 -5.99 -7.51
C ALA A 44 12.85 -4.60 -6.86
N ARG A 45 14.13 -4.29 -6.59
CA ARG A 45 14.61 -2.98 -6.16
C ARG A 45 15.94 -2.68 -6.86
N PRO A 46 16.32 -1.40 -7.03
CA PRO A 46 17.65 -1.04 -7.51
C PRO A 46 18.74 -1.70 -6.67
N ARG A 47 19.87 -1.99 -7.32
CA ARG A 47 21.07 -2.51 -6.65
C ARG A 47 21.67 -1.48 -5.70
#